data_AF-A0A6G7Y6S6-F1
#
_entry.id   AF-A0A6G7Y6S6-F1
#
_cell.length_a   1.000
_cell.length_b   1.000
_cell.length_c   1.000
_cell.angle_alpha   90.00
_cell.angle_beta   90.00
_cell.angle_gamma   90.00
#
_symmetry.space_group_name_H-M   'P 1'
#
loop_
_entity.id
_entity.type
_entity.pdbx_description
1 polymer ?
#
loop_
_entity_poly.entity_id
_entity_poly.type
_entity_poly.pdbx_seq_one_letter_code
_entity_poly.pdbx_strand_id
1 'polypeptide(L)'
;MSHIQISRRSAVRGVAAVAAAVLLSGCAAMVDPEAAAPSLWVREPEYDAEVVTAVGADVARAAWEFSVDFALTHQFREELMDPERRPTSEALISPVIGQLTPLAQQYWRDEVDRALRGEPVARENLDVLMFSGWEADAEIQKPARGQVVTSQAIERGRVGLEGETGLISVRFAYRAGLEMAARGHPVTFAARNEPVHYLERQTDGTFRIARYSGRLDVKQS
;
A
#
# COMPACT_ATOMS: atom_id res chain seq x y z
N MET A 1 12.54 -48.35 54.31
CA MET A 1 13.67 -49.18 54.79
C MET A 1 14.37 -49.80 53.59
N SER A 2 15.68 -49.60 53.55
CA SER A 2 16.72 -50.43 52.92
C SER A 2 16.72 -50.70 51.41
N HIS A 3 17.77 -50.11 50.82
CA HIS A 3 18.50 -50.47 49.61
C HIS A 3 18.88 -51.96 49.48
N ILE A 4 18.91 -52.44 48.24
CA ILE A 4 19.92 -53.35 47.64
C ILE A 4 19.99 -52.91 46.15
N GLN A 5 20.91 -52.08 45.63
CA GLN A 5 22.38 -52.10 45.51
C GLN A 5 22.92 -53.31 44.70
N ILE A 6 23.50 -53.08 43.50
CA ILE A 6 24.92 -53.33 43.09
C ILE A 6 24.85 -53.90 41.64
N SER A 7 25.67 -53.62 40.63
CA SER A 7 26.90 -52.85 40.45
C SER A 7 27.30 -52.84 38.97
N ARG A 8 27.80 -51.67 38.52
CA ARG A 8 29.00 -51.38 37.68
C ARG A 8 29.30 -52.24 36.43
N ARG A 9 29.58 -51.53 35.32
CA ARG A 9 30.91 -51.24 34.74
C ARG A 9 30.71 -50.54 33.39
N SER A 10 31.08 -49.26 33.26
CA SER A 10 32.37 -48.76 32.77
C SER A 10 32.52 -48.79 31.24
N ALA A 11 32.52 -47.56 30.71
CA ALA A 11 32.86 -47.04 29.39
C ALA A 11 33.81 -47.85 28.48
N VAL A 12 33.52 -47.84 27.17
CA VAL A 12 34.51 -47.67 26.10
C VAL A 12 33.89 -46.86 24.95
N ARG A 13 34.65 -45.86 24.48
CA ARG A 13 34.38 -44.98 23.33
C ARG A 13 34.43 -45.77 22.02
N GLY A 14 33.56 -45.44 21.07
CA GLY A 14 33.65 -45.92 19.70
C GLY A 14 32.83 -45.06 18.75
N VAL A 15 33.45 -44.01 18.21
CA VAL A 15 32.95 -43.27 17.05
C VAL A 15 33.04 -44.20 15.85
N ALA A 16 31.90 -44.52 15.24
CA ALA A 16 31.83 -45.08 13.90
C ALA A 16 30.75 -44.30 13.15
N ALA A 17 31.22 -43.33 12.36
CA ALA A 17 30.42 -42.63 11.38
C ALA A 17 29.99 -43.62 10.29
N VAL A 18 28.70 -43.90 10.19
CA VAL A 18 28.12 -44.53 9.00
C VAL A 18 27.46 -43.41 8.22
N ALA A 19 28.11 -43.05 7.11
CA ALA A 19 27.60 -42.15 6.09
C ALA A 19 26.32 -42.75 5.48
N ALA A 20 25.15 -42.31 5.96
CA ALA A 20 23.91 -42.47 5.22
C ALA A 20 23.79 -41.28 4.27
N ALA A 21 24.28 -41.47 3.05
CA ALA A 21 23.96 -40.63 1.90
C ALA A 21 22.45 -40.79 1.60
N VAL A 22 21.62 -39.99 2.28
CA VAL A 22 20.24 -39.78 1.86
C VAL A 22 20.30 -38.83 0.67
N LEU A 23 20.08 -39.41 -0.50
CA LEU A 23 19.80 -38.72 -1.74
C LEU A 23 18.61 -37.76 -1.53
N LEU A 24 18.91 -36.51 -1.21
CA LEU A 24 17.97 -35.38 -1.28
C LEU A 24 17.76 -35.00 -2.76
N SER A 25 17.24 -35.94 -3.55
CA SER A 25 16.63 -35.66 -4.85
C SER A 25 15.13 -35.64 -4.65
N GLY A 26 14.63 -34.51 -4.15
CA GLY A 26 13.21 -34.32 -3.87
C GLY A 26 12.92 -32.84 -3.70
N CYS A 27 12.70 -32.17 -4.84
CA CYS A 27 12.14 -30.82 -4.96
C CYS A 27 12.70 -29.80 -3.95
N ALA A 28 13.93 -29.34 -4.20
CA ALA A 28 14.23 -27.94 -3.95
C ALA A 28 13.32 -27.13 -4.88
N ALA A 29 12.07 -26.91 -4.46
CA ALA A 29 11.44 -25.65 -4.80
C ALA A 29 12.41 -24.62 -4.23
N MET A 30 13.22 -24.00 -5.11
CA MET A 30 13.61 -22.63 -4.86
C MET A 30 12.28 -21.90 -4.67
N VAL A 31 11.85 -21.82 -3.42
CA VAL A 31 10.97 -20.74 -3.00
C VAL A 31 11.88 -19.55 -3.20
N ASP A 32 11.75 -18.94 -4.37
CA ASP A 32 12.31 -17.64 -4.63
C ASP A 32 11.91 -16.78 -3.42
N PRO A 33 12.87 -16.25 -2.64
CA PRO A 33 12.55 -15.47 -1.45
C PRO A 33 11.78 -14.18 -1.77
N GLU A 34 11.64 -13.82 -3.05
CA GLU A 34 10.73 -12.77 -3.53
C GLU A 34 9.32 -13.30 -3.91
N ALA A 35 9.13 -14.62 -4.04
CA ALA A 35 7.91 -15.24 -4.61
C ALA A 35 6.74 -15.52 -3.66
N ALA A 36 6.63 -14.83 -2.52
CA ALA A 36 5.39 -14.90 -1.72
C ALA A 36 5.10 -13.66 -0.87
N ALA A 37 5.52 -12.46 -1.31
CA ALA A 37 4.84 -11.29 -0.79
C ALA A 37 3.35 -11.40 -1.22
N PRO A 38 2.38 -11.35 -0.28
CA PRO A 38 0.98 -11.37 -0.67
C PRO A 38 0.72 -10.19 -1.61
N SER A 39 -0.20 -10.38 -2.57
CA SER A 39 -0.61 -9.31 -3.50
C SER A 39 -1.06 -8.03 -2.78
N LEU A 40 -1.43 -8.15 -1.50
CA LEU A 40 -1.68 -7.05 -0.59
C LEU A 40 -0.97 -7.28 0.74
N TRP A 41 -0.17 -6.30 1.16
CA TRP A 41 0.45 -6.26 2.49
C TRP A 41 0.20 -4.92 3.18
N VAL A 42 -0.25 -4.94 4.43
CA VAL A 42 -0.45 -3.73 5.25
C VAL A 42 0.27 -3.92 6.58
N ARG A 43 1.22 -3.05 6.88
CA ARG A 43 1.91 -3.02 8.18
C ARG A 43 1.14 -2.18 9.17
N GLU A 44 1.04 -2.67 10.41
CA GLU A 44 0.52 -1.89 11.54
C GLU A 44 1.27 -0.57 11.70
N PRO A 45 0.56 0.55 11.99
CA PRO A 45 1.17 1.86 12.13
C PRO A 45 1.74 2.06 13.53
N GLU A 46 2.58 3.09 13.66
CA GLU A 46 2.94 3.66 14.95
C GLU A 46 1.91 4.75 15.33
N TYR A 47 1.49 4.75 16.60
CA TYR A 47 0.57 5.77 17.12
C TYR A 47 1.31 6.73 18.03
N ASP A 48 1.25 8.03 17.73
CA ASP A 48 1.83 9.04 18.60
C ASP A 48 1.03 9.15 19.90
N ALA A 49 1.73 9.31 21.03
CA ALA A 49 1.08 9.42 22.34
C ALA A 49 0.09 10.60 22.41
N GLU A 50 0.37 11.68 21.68
CA GLU A 50 -0.46 12.88 21.62
C GLU A 50 -1.85 12.58 21.02
N VAL A 51 -1.91 11.92 19.86
CA VAL A 51 -3.20 11.58 19.23
C VAL A 51 -3.99 10.59 20.07
N VAL A 52 -3.32 9.60 20.67
CA VAL A 52 -3.98 8.63 21.55
C VAL A 52 -4.56 9.31 22.78
N THR A 53 -3.86 10.29 23.36
CA THR A 53 -4.36 11.06 24.50
C THR A 53 -5.53 11.96 24.10
N ALA A 54 -5.47 12.60 22.93
CA ALA A 54 -6.46 13.56 22.50
C ALA A 54 -7.78 12.92 22.05
N VAL A 55 -7.72 11.82 21.30
CA VAL A 55 -8.92 11.20 20.69
C VAL A 55 -9.21 9.78 21.17
N GLY A 56 -8.29 9.15 21.90
CA GLY A 56 -8.37 7.75 22.30
C GLY A 56 -7.81 6.80 21.25
N ALA A 57 -7.32 5.64 21.70
CA ALA A 57 -6.69 4.63 20.85
C ALA A 57 -7.61 4.09 19.75
N ASP A 58 -8.90 3.89 20.07
CA ASP A 58 -9.88 3.36 19.10
C ASP A 58 -10.14 4.33 17.95
N VAL A 59 -10.21 5.63 18.24
CA VAL A 59 -10.42 6.66 17.21
C VAL A 59 -9.16 6.81 16.34
N ALA A 60 -7.97 6.78 16.95
CA ALA A 60 -6.71 6.82 16.21
C ALA A 60 -6.56 5.60 15.28
N ARG A 61 -6.98 4.42 15.74
CA ARG A 61 -7.02 3.20 14.92
C ARG A 61 -8.04 3.28 13.79
N ALA A 62 -9.25 3.78 14.05
CA ALA A 62 -10.26 3.95 13.00
C ALA A 62 -9.82 4.98 11.92
N ALA A 63 -9.05 6.00 12.31
CA ALA A 63 -8.45 6.95 11.36
C ALA A 63 -7.41 6.29 10.44
N TRP A 64 -6.58 5.39 10.99
CA TRP A 64 -5.68 4.55 10.21
C TRP A 64 -6.44 3.66 9.22
N GLU A 65 -7.42 2.91 9.73
CA GLU A 65 -8.24 1.99 8.93
C GLU A 65 -8.92 2.72 7.77
N PHE A 66 -9.52 3.89 8.03
CA PHE A 66 -10.10 4.75 6.99
C PHE A 66 -9.08 5.13 5.91
N SER A 67 -7.89 5.58 6.30
CA SER A 67 -6.89 6.05 5.33
C SER A 67 -6.31 4.93 4.47
N VAL A 68 -6.13 3.75 5.07
CA VAL A 68 -5.69 2.54 4.38
C VAL A 68 -6.76 2.08 3.39
N ASP A 69 -8.01 1.96 3.83
CA ASP A 69 -9.13 1.54 2.99
C ASP A 69 -9.34 2.51 1.81
N PHE A 70 -9.29 3.82 2.08
CA PHE A 70 -9.34 4.85 1.04
C PHE A 70 -8.23 4.66 0.00
N ALA A 71 -6.98 4.51 0.43
CA ALA A 71 -5.85 4.38 -0.47
C ALA A 71 -5.92 3.08 -1.30
N LEU A 72 -6.24 1.95 -0.66
CA LEU A 72 -6.37 0.67 -1.35
C LEU A 72 -7.52 0.66 -2.37
N THR A 73 -8.61 1.38 -2.08
CA THR A 73 -9.78 1.46 -2.95
C THR A 73 -9.60 2.43 -4.12
N HIS A 74 -8.94 3.57 -3.90
CA HIS A 74 -8.97 4.68 -4.86
C HIS A 74 -7.64 4.96 -5.57
N GLN A 75 -6.49 4.71 -4.93
CA GLN A 75 -5.20 5.15 -5.46
C GLN A 75 -4.88 4.55 -6.83
N PHE A 76 -5.15 3.26 -7.00
CA PHE A 76 -4.73 2.49 -8.17
C PHE A 76 -5.93 1.79 -8.84
N ARG A 77 -6.88 2.58 -9.33
CA ARG A 77 -8.06 2.09 -10.05
C ARG A 77 -7.74 1.78 -11.50
N GLU A 78 -7.78 0.50 -11.87
CA GLU A 78 -7.35 0.02 -13.19
C GLU A 78 -8.14 0.59 -14.37
N GLU A 79 -9.38 1.03 -14.13
CA GLU A 79 -10.22 1.68 -15.13
C GLU A 79 -9.71 3.07 -15.53
N LEU A 80 -8.89 3.71 -14.68
CA LEU A 80 -8.28 5.02 -14.94
C LEU A 80 -6.88 4.89 -15.56
N MET A 81 -6.34 3.68 -15.65
CA MET A 81 -4.97 3.41 -16.09
C MET A 81 -4.86 2.96 -17.54
N ASP A 82 -5.92 3.10 -18.32
CA ASP A 82 -5.92 2.77 -19.75
C ASP A 82 -5.41 3.97 -20.56
N PRO A 83 -4.20 3.92 -21.15
CA PRO A 83 -3.65 5.05 -21.91
C PRO A 83 -4.49 5.41 -23.14
N GLU A 84 -5.26 4.46 -23.67
CA GLU A 84 -6.13 4.67 -24.83
C GLU A 84 -7.48 5.32 -24.44
N ARG A 85 -7.80 5.38 -23.15
CA ARG A 85 -9.07 5.92 -22.63
C ARG A 85 -8.82 6.93 -21.53
N ARG A 86 -8.72 8.20 -21.94
CA ARG A 86 -8.59 9.30 -20.97
C ARG A 86 -9.77 9.32 -19.99
N PRO A 87 -9.52 9.53 -18.69
CA PRO A 87 -10.58 9.57 -17.70
C PRO A 87 -11.47 10.80 -17.87
N THR A 88 -12.76 10.65 -17.55
CA THR A 88 -13.72 11.76 -17.53
C THR A 88 -13.72 12.47 -16.17
N SER A 89 -14.21 13.70 -16.10
CA SER A 89 -14.38 14.43 -14.84
C SER A 89 -15.22 13.62 -13.83
N GLU A 90 -16.31 13.00 -14.29
CA GLU A 90 -17.14 12.12 -13.44
C GLU A 90 -16.35 10.92 -12.89
N ALA A 91 -15.55 10.26 -13.73
CA ALA A 91 -14.72 9.12 -13.32
C ALA A 91 -13.67 9.51 -12.28
N LEU A 92 -13.21 10.77 -12.30
CA LEU A 92 -12.25 11.32 -11.34
C LEU A 92 -12.91 11.89 -10.06
N ILE A 93 -14.16 12.36 -10.13
CA ILE A 93 -14.84 13.03 -9.00
C ILE A 93 -15.64 12.04 -8.15
N SER A 94 -16.61 11.36 -8.76
CA SER A 94 -17.62 10.54 -8.05
C SER A 94 -17.05 9.54 -7.04
N PRO A 95 -15.91 8.87 -7.29
CA PRO A 95 -15.38 7.85 -6.37
C PRO A 95 -14.88 8.40 -5.05
N VAL A 96 -14.27 9.60 -5.05
CA VAL A 96 -13.59 10.14 -3.87
C VAL A 96 -14.38 11.25 -3.19
N ILE A 97 -15.27 11.93 -3.92
CA ILE A 97 -15.88 13.19 -3.47
C ILE A 97 -16.66 13.05 -2.16
N GLY A 98 -17.29 11.90 -1.91
CA GLY A 98 -18.03 11.62 -0.66
C GLY A 98 -17.14 11.46 0.57
N GLN A 99 -15.86 11.15 0.37
CA GLN A 99 -14.85 10.95 1.42
C GLN A 99 -14.09 12.23 1.77
N LEU A 100 -14.36 13.33 1.05
CA LEU A 100 -13.73 14.64 1.26
C LEU A 100 -14.66 15.56 2.05
N THR A 101 -14.09 16.45 2.88
CA THR A 101 -14.86 17.55 3.49
C THR A 101 -15.36 18.52 2.43
N PRO A 102 -16.41 19.33 2.67
CA PRO A 102 -16.95 20.25 1.67
C PRO A 102 -15.90 21.19 1.03
N LEU A 103 -14.92 21.65 1.81
CA LEU A 103 -13.82 22.46 1.31
C LEU A 103 -12.87 21.63 0.41
N ALA A 104 -12.45 20.45 0.87
CA ALA A 104 -11.62 19.55 0.07
C ALA A 104 -12.31 19.09 -1.21
N GLN A 105 -13.64 18.96 -1.20
CA GLN A 105 -14.43 18.67 -2.40
C GLN A 105 -14.34 19.77 -3.46
N GLN A 106 -14.36 21.04 -3.05
CA GLN A 106 -14.21 22.16 -3.99
C GLN A 106 -12.82 22.13 -4.62
N TYR A 107 -11.78 22.03 -3.76
CA TYR A 107 -10.40 21.91 -4.21
C TYR A 107 -10.20 20.73 -5.17
N TRP A 108 -10.77 19.55 -4.87
CA TRP A 108 -10.69 18.39 -5.75
C TRP A 108 -11.32 18.61 -7.12
N ARG A 109 -12.51 19.23 -7.18
CA ARG A 109 -13.17 19.52 -8.46
C ARG A 109 -12.33 20.49 -9.30
N ASP A 110 -11.77 21.51 -8.67
CA ASP A 110 -10.90 22.48 -9.35
C ASP A 110 -9.64 21.79 -9.89
N GLU A 111 -8.99 20.91 -9.12
CA GLU A 111 -7.83 20.14 -9.57
C GLU A 111 -8.17 19.16 -10.71
N VAL A 112 -9.33 18.49 -10.65
CA VAL A 112 -9.82 17.64 -11.75
C VAL A 112 -9.97 18.45 -13.03
N ASP A 113 -10.62 19.60 -12.96
CA ASP A 113 -10.85 20.45 -14.14
C ASP A 113 -9.52 20.97 -14.72
N ARG A 114 -8.55 21.32 -13.86
CA ARG A 114 -7.20 21.74 -14.26
C ARG A 114 -6.40 20.61 -14.91
N ALA A 115 -6.40 19.42 -14.30
CA ALA A 115 -5.67 18.26 -14.82
C ALA A 115 -6.22 17.83 -16.19
N LEU A 116 -7.54 17.86 -16.38
CA LEU A 116 -8.17 17.54 -17.66
C LEU A 116 -7.86 18.54 -18.77
N ARG A 117 -7.48 19.79 -18.42
CA ARG A 117 -6.93 20.78 -19.36
C ARG A 117 -5.43 20.60 -19.64
N GLY A 118 -4.80 19.59 -19.03
CA GLY A 118 -3.38 19.29 -19.20
C GLY A 118 -2.45 20.10 -18.29
N GLU A 119 -2.94 20.61 -17.15
CA GLU A 119 -2.09 21.29 -16.16
C GLU A 119 -1.29 20.25 -15.34
N PRO A 120 0.05 20.16 -15.49
CA PRO A 120 0.82 19.06 -14.90
C PRO A 120 0.79 19.03 -13.37
N VAL A 121 0.87 20.20 -12.73
CA VAL A 121 0.80 20.33 -11.26
C VAL A 121 -0.53 19.83 -10.72
N ALA A 122 -1.63 20.06 -11.44
CA ALA A 122 -2.94 19.57 -11.02
C ALA A 122 -3.00 18.04 -11.13
N ARG A 123 -2.44 17.47 -12.19
CA ARG A 123 -2.33 16.02 -12.35
C ARG A 123 -1.51 15.40 -11.22
N GLU A 124 -0.35 15.96 -10.90
CA GLU A 124 0.49 15.52 -9.78
C GLU A 124 -0.26 15.55 -8.44
N ASN A 125 -1.07 16.60 -8.20
CA ASN A 125 -1.89 16.69 -6.99
C ASN A 125 -2.97 15.59 -6.95
N LEU A 126 -3.69 15.35 -8.05
CA LEU A 126 -4.69 14.27 -8.12
C LEU A 126 -4.07 12.90 -7.89
N ASP A 127 -2.92 12.66 -8.50
CA ASP A 127 -2.19 11.38 -8.43
C ASP A 127 -1.74 11.04 -6.99
N VAL A 128 -1.76 12.00 -6.05
CA VAL A 128 -1.54 11.71 -4.61
C VAL A 128 -2.67 10.88 -4.00
N LEU A 129 -3.92 11.03 -4.46
CA LEU A 129 -5.06 10.25 -3.97
C LEU A 129 -5.54 9.20 -4.97
N MET A 130 -5.31 9.43 -6.26
CA MET A 130 -5.85 8.60 -7.33
C MET A 130 -5.03 8.79 -8.60
N PHE A 131 -4.20 7.80 -8.90
CA PHE A 131 -3.40 7.76 -10.11
C PHE A 131 -4.31 7.66 -11.34
N SER A 132 -4.14 8.62 -12.24
CA SER A 132 -4.97 8.78 -13.45
C SER A 132 -4.31 8.23 -14.73
N GLY A 133 -3.38 7.29 -14.58
CA GLY A 133 -2.70 6.62 -15.68
C GLY A 133 -1.54 7.44 -16.26
N TRP A 134 -1.05 6.99 -17.42
CA TRP A 134 0.09 7.60 -18.09
C TRP A 134 -0.32 8.66 -19.11
N GLU A 135 0.66 9.44 -19.58
CA GLU A 135 0.46 10.31 -20.72
C GLU A 135 0.23 9.50 -22.01
N ALA A 136 -0.47 10.10 -22.98
CA ALA A 136 -0.87 9.42 -24.21
C ALA A 136 0.31 9.05 -25.13
N ASP A 137 1.50 9.58 -24.87
CA ASP A 137 2.74 9.30 -25.60
C ASP A 137 3.61 8.22 -24.94
N ALA A 138 3.22 7.72 -23.77
CA ALA A 138 3.84 6.54 -23.20
C ALA A 138 3.53 5.37 -24.15
N GLU A 139 4.55 4.79 -24.80
CA GLU A 139 4.43 3.66 -25.74
C GLU A 139 4.00 2.35 -25.04
N ILE A 140 2.96 2.41 -24.23
CA ILE A 140 2.40 1.34 -23.41
C ILE A 140 0.88 1.27 -23.59
N GLN A 141 0.33 0.10 -23.31
CA GLN A 141 -1.09 -0.22 -23.42
C GLN A 141 -1.51 -1.02 -22.20
N LYS A 142 -2.81 -0.97 -21.89
CA LYS A 142 -3.38 -1.87 -20.89
C LYS A 142 -3.17 -3.33 -21.34
N PRO A 143 -2.74 -4.25 -20.45
CA PRO A 143 -2.53 -5.64 -20.84
C PRO A 143 -3.84 -6.28 -21.28
N ALA A 144 -3.79 -7.09 -22.34
CA ALA A 144 -4.98 -7.76 -22.88
C ALA A 144 -5.57 -8.84 -21.95
N ARG A 145 -4.74 -9.34 -21.02
CA ARG A 145 -5.08 -10.34 -19.99
C ARG A 145 -4.29 -10.01 -18.73
N GLY A 146 -4.85 -10.32 -17.56
CA GLY A 146 -4.23 -10.01 -16.27
C GLY A 146 -4.76 -8.72 -15.65
N GLN A 147 -4.37 -8.49 -14.42
CA GLN A 147 -4.63 -7.24 -13.69
C GLN A 147 -3.48 -6.27 -13.93
N VAL A 148 -3.79 -4.97 -13.96
CA VAL A 148 -2.74 -3.94 -14.02
C VAL A 148 -2.01 -3.89 -12.70
N VAL A 149 -2.73 -3.96 -11.57
CA VAL A 149 -2.12 -3.93 -10.24
C VAL A 149 -1.74 -5.35 -9.83
N THR A 150 -0.43 -5.61 -9.71
CA THR A 150 0.08 -6.96 -9.39
C THR A 150 0.42 -7.13 -7.91
N SER A 151 0.75 -6.04 -7.23
CA SER A 151 1.04 -6.03 -5.79
C SER A 151 0.77 -4.67 -5.17
N GLN A 152 0.46 -4.66 -3.89
CA GLN A 152 0.22 -3.47 -3.08
C GLN A 152 0.83 -3.66 -1.68
N ALA A 153 1.53 -2.64 -1.19
CA ALA A 153 2.13 -2.64 0.14
C ALA A 153 1.96 -1.27 0.82
N ILE A 154 1.38 -1.24 2.01
CA ILE A 154 1.34 -0.06 2.88
C ILE A 154 2.29 -0.28 4.04
N GLU A 155 3.32 0.56 4.13
CA GLU A 155 4.41 0.47 5.10
C GLU A 155 4.60 1.78 5.85
N ARG A 156 5.40 1.77 6.93
CA ARG A 156 5.82 2.98 7.66
C ARG A 156 4.65 3.89 8.07
N GLY A 157 3.52 3.27 8.44
CA GLY A 157 2.34 3.98 8.91
C GLY A 157 2.62 4.73 10.20
N ARG A 158 2.15 5.97 10.29
CA ARG A 158 2.17 6.77 11.53
C ARG A 158 0.89 7.58 11.65
N VAL A 159 0.27 7.54 12.81
CA VAL A 159 -0.91 8.33 13.17
C VAL A 159 -0.53 9.34 14.24
N GLY A 160 -0.80 10.62 13.99
CA GLY A 160 -0.49 11.73 14.89
C GLY A 160 -1.51 12.85 14.78
N LEU A 161 -1.21 14.01 15.36
CA LEU A 161 -1.99 15.23 15.17
C LEU A 161 -1.22 16.22 14.29
N GLU A 162 -1.97 17.01 13.53
CA GLU A 162 -1.43 18.19 12.88
C GLU A 162 -1.52 19.39 13.85
N GLY A 163 -0.37 20.04 14.08
CA GLY A 163 -0.18 20.93 15.22
C GLY A 163 -0.96 22.25 15.18
N GLU A 164 -1.43 22.72 14.01
CA GLU A 164 -2.12 24.00 13.90
C GLU A 164 -3.64 23.86 13.95
N THR A 165 -4.15 22.77 13.36
CA THR A 165 -5.58 22.53 13.14
C THR A 165 -6.15 21.47 14.09
N GLY A 166 -5.28 20.64 14.70
CA GLY A 166 -5.70 19.50 15.51
C GLY A 166 -6.29 18.35 14.69
N LEU A 167 -6.18 18.38 13.35
CA LEU A 167 -6.61 17.26 12.50
C LEU A 167 -5.79 16.01 12.80
N ILE A 168 -6.41 14.83 12.70
CA ILE A 168 -5.65 13.57 12.78
C ILE A 168 -4.85 13.43 11.49
N SER A 169 -3.53 13.36 11.60
CA SER A 169 -2.65 13.11 10.45
C SER A 169 -2.35 11.62 10.36
N VAL A 170 -2.57 11.04 9.19
CA VAL A 170 -2.23 9.65 8.88
C VAL A 170 -1.26 9.66 7.70
N ARG A 171 -0.03 9.20 7.92
CA ARG A 171 1.01 9.10 6.88
C ARG A 171 1.47 7.67 6.71
N PHE A 172 1.79 7.28 5.49
CA PHE A 172 2.33 5.96 5.19
C PHE A 172 3.09 5.98 3.86
N ALA A 173 3.90 4.96 3.62
CA ALA A 173 4.48 4.68 2.32
C ALA A 173 3.62 3.62 1.62
N TYR A 174 3.04 3.95 0.47
CA TYR A 174 2.29 3.04 -0.36
C TYR A 174 3.11 2.68 -1.59
N ARG A 175 3.39 1.39 -1.78
CA ARG A 175 3.98 0.84 -2.99
C ARG A 175 2.95 0.02 -3.76
N ALA A 176 3.02 0.08 -5.08
CA ALA A 176 2.32 -0.85 -5.95
C ALA A 176 3.21 -1.33 -7.09
N GLY A 177 3.09 -2.61 -7.45
CA GLY A 177 3.58 -3.16 -8.70
C GLY A 177 2.51 -3.01 -9.77
N LEU A 178 2.87 -2.44 -10.92
CA LEU A 178 1.98 -2.30 -12.07
C LEU A 178 2.54 -3.06 -13.27
N GLU A 179 1.71 -3.79 -14.00
CA GLU A 179 2.08 -4.45 -15.26
C GLU A 179 1.28 -3.88 -16.43
N MET A 180 2.00 -3.37 -17.43
CA MET A 180 1.45 -2.85 -18.68
C MET A 180 2.02 -3.65 -19.85
N ALA A 181 1.61 -3.34 -21.08
CA ALA A 181 2.16 -3.95 -22.29
C ALA A 181 2.82 -2.90 -23.20
N ALA A 182 4.02 -3.17 -23.71
CA ALA A 182 4.66 -2.40 -24.78
C ALA A 182 4.94 -3.33 -25.97
N ARG A 183 4.39 -3.02 -27.14
CA ARG A 183 4.54 -3.82 -28.36
C ARG A 183 4.20 -5.32 -28.16
N GLY A 184 3.20 -5.59 -27.32
CA GLY A 184 2.75 -6.95 -26.99
C GLY A 184 3.58 -7.67 -25.92
N HIS A 185 4.58 -7.02 -25.32
CA HIS A 185 5.39 -7.58 -24.24
C HIS A 185 5.05 -6.93 -22.89
N PRO A 186 4.98 -7.69 -21.79
CA PRO A 186 4.80 -7.11 -20.46
C PRO A 186 5.94 -6.14 -20.09
N VAL A 187 5.58 -5.02 -19.46
CA VAL A 187 6.49 -4.03 -18.88
C VAL A 187 6.02 -3.72 -17.47
N THR A 188 6.92 -3.85 -16.51
CA THR A 188 6.64 -3.67 -15.09
C THR A 188 7.04 -2.29 -14.60
N PHE A 189 6.21 -1.70 -13.75
CA PHE A 189 6.46 -0.44 -13.07
C PHE A 189 6.36 -0.61 -11.56
N ALA A 190 7.19 0.13 -10.85
CA ALA A 190 7.09 0.33 -9.42
C ALA A 190 6.52 1.73 -9.16
N ALA A 191 5.34 1.77 -8.56
CA ALA A 191 4.71 3.00 -8.08
C ALA A 191 4.98 3.16 -6.57
N ARG A 192 5.37 4.35 -6.15
CA ARG A 192 5.56 4.72 -4.74
C ARG A 192 4.88 6.04 -4.46
N ASN A 193 3.96 6.04 -3.50
CA ASN A 193 3.34 7.23 -2.95
C ASN A 193 3.68 7.33 -1.46
N GLU A 194 3.84 8.55 -0.95
CA GLU A 194 3.99 8.83 0.49
C GLU A 194 2.93 9.84 0.92
N PRO A 195 1.65 9.44 0.92
CA PRO A 195 0.58 10.36 1.24
C PRO A 195 0.53 10.66 2.75
N VAL A 196 0.03 11.85 3.04
CA VAL A 196 -0.47 12.26 4.35
C VAL A 196 -1.91 12.66 4.18
N HIS A 197 -2.82 11.96 4.84
CA HIS A 197 -4.22 12.34 4.95
C HIS A 197 -4.42 13.10 6.27
N TYR A 198 -5.02 14.28 6.19
CA TYR A 198 -5.44 15.06 7.36
C TYR A 198 -6.95 14.89 7.50
N LEU A 199 -7.36 14.22 8.57
CA LEU A 199 -8.72 13.73 8.75
C LEU A 199 -9.50 14.57 9.75
N GLU A 200 -10.73 14.88 9.36
CA GLU A 200 -11.74 15.46 10.24
C GLU A 200 -12.75 14.38 10.63
N ARG A 201 -12.97 14.21 11.93
CA ARG A 201 -14.00 13.31 12.45
C ARG A 201 -15.36 13.99 12.36
N GLN A 202 -16.31 13.31 11.73
CA GLN A 202 -17.67 13.76 11.56
C GLN A 202 -18.52 13.44 12.81
N THR A 203 -19.69 14.06 12.93
CA THR A 203 -20.60 13.89 14.08
C THR A 203 -21.16 12.47 14.20
N ASP A 204 -21.27 11.75 13.09
CA ASP A 204 -21.67 10.33 13.03
C ASP A 204 -20.52 9.36 13.37
N GLY A 205 -19.32 9.88 13.66
CA GLY A 205 -18.14 9.12 14.00
C GLY A 205 -17.30 8.68 12.80
N THR A 206 -17.71 8.96 11.56
CA THR A 206 -16.92 8.70 10.35
C THR A 206 -15.79 9.72 10.17
N PHE A 207 -14.89 9.47 9.22
CA PHE A 207 -13.82 10.40 8.85
C PHE A 207 -14.02 10.94 7.45
N ARG A 208 -13.52 12.15 7.23
CA ARG A 208 -13.35 12.73 5.89
C ARG A 208 -11.96 13.33 5.77
N ILE A 209 -11.39 13.25 4.57
CA ILE A 209 -10.13 13.91 4.24
C ILE A 209 -10.41 15.40 4.09
N ALA A 210 -9.85 16.21 5.00
CA ALA A 210 -9.94 17.67 4.96
C ALA A 210 -8.81 18.29 4.13
N ARG A 211 -7.65 17.61 4.12
CA ARG A 211 -6.47 18.00 3.35
C ARG A 211 -5.65 16.76 3.07
N TYR A 212 -4.87 16.80 2.00
CA TYR A 212 -3.89 15.78 1.69
C TYR A 212 -2.60 16.42 1.18
N SER A 213 -1.51 15.68 1.27
CA SER A 213 -0.22 16.03 0.67
C SER A 213 0.55 14.76 0.41
N GLY A 214 1.44 14.78 -0.56
CA GLY A 214 2.26 13.61 -0.89
C GLY A 214 2.87 13.78 -2.26
N ARG A 215 3.42 12.69 -2.78
CA ARG A 215 3.91 12.63 -4.14
C ARG A 215 3.91 11.18 -4.59
N LEU A 216 3.31 10.93 -5.74
CA LEU A 216 3.43 9.68 -6.46
C LEU A 216 4.67 9.72 -7.37
N ASP A 217 5.44 8.65 -7.38
CA ASP A 217 6.53 8.38 -8.31
C ASP A 217 6.28 7.03 -8.96
N VAL A 218 6.31 6.97 -10.29
CA VAL A 218 6.12 5.73 -11.06
C VAL A 218 7.32 5.55 -11.97
N LYS A 219 8.03 4.44 -11.77
CA LYS A 219 9.26 4.12 -12.51
C LYS A 219 9.16 2.75 -13.14
N GLN A 220 9.63 2.63 -14.37
CA GLN A 220 9.84 1.32 -14.97
C GLN A 220 10.88 0.54 -14.14
N SER A 221 10.57 -0.71 -13.82
CA SER A 221 11.45 -1.63 -13.08
C SER A 221 12.42 -2.35 -13.99
#